data_AF-A0A7W9A3G4-F1
#
_entry.id   AF-A0A7W9A3G4-F1
#
_cell.length_a   1.000
_cell.length_b   1.000
_cell.length_c   1.000
_cell.angle_alpha   90.00
_cell.angle_beta   90.00
_cell.angle_gamma   90.00
#
_symmetry.space_group_name_H-M   'P 1'
#
loop_
_entity.id
_entity.type
_entity.pdbx_description
1 polymer ?
#
loop_
_entity_poly.entity_id
_entity_poly.type
_entity_poly.pdbx_seq_one_letter_code
_entity_poly.pdbx_strand_id
1 'polypeptide(L)'
;MSAHRSVYRKNVKVAERKGAGGWLAERLSSLVLVPLTLWALWSAAMIAGTGYEGALDWFVQPLNAWLLAATWLVTLWHMNMGITVIVEDYIHKRSTLGLLLGLNTLLCLSLAVIGLLFITRLALGSDPLPAGFGV
;
A
#
# COMPACT_ATOMS: atom_id res chain seq x y z
N MET A 1 -33.73 -9.74 -1.15
CA MET A 1 -32.72 -10.65 -1.73
C MET A 1 -32.90 -10.69 -3.25
N SER A 2 -32.06 -10.00 -4.01
CA SER A 2 -32.09 -10.08 -5.48
C SER A 2 -31.37 -11.35 -5.91
N ALA A 3 -32.07 -12.26 -6.58
CA ALA A 3 -31.51 -13.51 -7.09
C ALA A 3 -30.53 -13.19 -8.23
N HIS A 4 -29.24 -13.47 -8.02
CA HIS A 4 -28.21 -13.33 -9.07
C HIS A 4 -28.45 -14.39 -10.15
N ARG A 5 -29.24 -14.05 -11.18
CA ARG A 5 -29.53 -14.96 -12.29
C ARG A 5 -28.31 -15.03 -13.20
N SER A 6 -27.60 -16.16 -13.17
CA SER A 6 -26.49 -16.41 -14.08
C SER A 6 -26.99 -16.48 -15.52
N VAL A 7 -26.35 -15.72 -16.42
CA VAL A 7 -26.69 -15.66 -17.83
C VAL A 7 -25.93 -16.76 -18.57
N TYR A 8 -26.64 -17.59 -19.34
CA TYR A 8 -26.06 -18.64 -20.17
C TYR A 8 -26.23 -18.28 -21.65
N ARG A 9 -25.20 -18.52 -22.45
CA ARG A 9 -25.25 -18.38 -23.92
C ARG A 9 -24.75 -19.69 -24.53
N LYS A 10 -25.55 -20.32 -25.41
CA LYS A 10 -25.22 -21.64 -26.02
C LYS A 10 -24.78 -22.69 -24.97
N ASN A 11 -25.53 -22.82 -23.87
CA ASN A 11 -25.24 -23.73 -22.73
C ASN A 11 -23.92 -23.47 -21.99
N VAL A 12 -23.24 -22.34 -22.21
CA VAL A 12 -22.05 -21.93 -21.47
C VAL A 12 -22.40 -20.76 -20.54
N LYS A 13 -22.00 -20.85 -19.26
CA LYS A 13 -22.17 -19.77 -18.29
C LYS A 13 -21.30 -18.58 -18.71
N VAL A 14 -21.92 -17.42 -18.90
CA VAL A 14 -21.19 -16.19 -19.25
C VAL A 14 -20.39 -15.73 -18.04
N ALA A 15 -19.09 -15.47 -18.23
CA ALA A 15 -18.21 -15.01 -17.16
C ALA A 15 -18.71 -13.68 -16.59
N GLU A 16 -18.99 -13.64 -15.30
CA GLU A 16 -19.30 -12.42 -14.57
C GLU A 16 -17.99 -11.66 -14.38
N ARG A 17 -17.79 -10.53 -15.06
CA ARG A 17 -16.51 -9.76 -15.11
C ARG A 17 -16.00 -9.22 -13.75
N LYS A 18 -16.54 -9.67 -12.62
CA LYS A 18 -16.24 -9.16 -11.27
C LYS A 18 -14.78 -9.32 -10.84
N GLY A 19 -14.06 -10.35 -11.30
CA GLY A 19 -12.64 -10.56 -10.96
C GLY A 19 -11.63 -9.81 -11.84
N ALA A 20 -12.03 -9.37 -13.05
CA ALA A 20 -11.09 -8.83 -14.03
C ALA A 20 -10.51 -7.46 -13.62
N GLY A 21 -11.31 -6.64 -12.92
CA GLY A 21 -10.88 -5.32 -12.46
C GLY A 21 -9.82 -5.39 -11.37
N GLY A 22 -10.05 -6.20 -10.33
CA GLY A 22 -9.08 -6.40 -9.24
C GLY A 22 -7.76 -6.99 -9.76
N TRP A 23 -7.86 -8.02 -10.60
CA TRP A 23 -6.70 -8.60 -11.25
C TRP A 23 -5.88 -7.55 -12.02
N LEU A 24 -6.53 -6.71 -12.84
CA LEU A 24 -5.82 -5.67 -13.60
C LEU A 24 -5.17 -4.63 -12.69
N ALA A 25 -5.87 -4.19 -11.62
CA ALA A 25 -5.33 -3.24 -10.66
C ALA A 25 -4.06 -3.76 -9.96
N GLU A 26 -4.01 -5.05 -9.63
CA GLU A 26 -2.79 -5.68 -9.10
C GLU A 26 -1.61 -5.60 -10.09
N ARG A 27 -1.83 -5.86 -11.38
CA ARG A 27 -0.73 -5.82 -12.38
C ARG A 27 -0.27 -4.40 -12.63
N LEU A 28 -1.20 -3.45 -12.73
CA LEU A 28 -0.87 -2.04 -12.90
C LEU A 28 -0.07 -1.52 -11.70
N SER A 29 -0.48 -1.85 -10.47
CA SER A 29 0.27 -1.46 -9.27
C SER A 29 1.66 -2.10 -9.22
N SER A 30 1.82 -3.38 -9.60
CA SER A 30 3.15 -3.99 -9.73
C SER A 30 4.02 -3.29 -10.77
N LEU A 31 3.49 -2.96 -11.95
CA LEU A 31 4.24 -2.25 -13.00
C LEU A 31 4.72 -0.87 -12.53
N VAL A 32 3.92 -0.18 -11.72
CA VAL A 32 4.31 1.10 -11.09
C VAL A 32 5.35 0.86 -9.98
N LEU A 33 5.19 -0.18 -9.18
CA LEU A 33 6.09 -0.47 -8.07
C LEU A 33 7.47 -0.94 -8.49
N VAL A 34 7.64 -1.61 -9.63
CA VAL A 34 8.95 -2.06 -10.10
C VAL A 34 9.96 -0.91 -10.19
N PRO A 35 9.75 0.17 -10.97
CA PRO A 35 10.70 1.27 -11.04
C PRO A 35 10.81 2.03 -9.71
N LEU A 36 9.70 2.22 -8.99
CA LEU A 36 9.70 2.92 -7.70
C LEU A 36 10.52 2.19 -6.64
N THR A 37 10.41 0.86 -6.60
CA THR A 37 11.16 0.02 -5.65
C THR A 37 12.64 0.00 -5.99
N LEU A 38 13.00 -0.09 -7.27
CA LEU A 38 14.39 0.02 -7.70
C LEU A 38 14.99 1.37 -7.34
N TRP A 39 14.25 2.45 -7.54
CA TRP A 39 14.65 3.79 -7.11
C TRP A 39 14.77 3.89 -5.57
N ALA A 40 13.84 3.31 -4.82
CA ALA A 40 13.86 3.34 -3.36
C ALA A 40 15.06 2.57 -2.78
N LEU A 41 15.40 1.41 -3.36
CA LEU A 41 16.58 0.63 -2.99
C LEU A 41 17.88 1.38 -3.29
N TRP A 42 17.98 2.00 -4.46
CA TRP A 42 19.12 2.84 -4.81
C TRP A 42 19.24 4.05 -3.87
N SER A 43 18.13 4.74 -3.60
CA SER A 43 18.08 5.87 -2.67
C SER A 43 18.50 5.46 -1.25
N ALA A 44 18.01 4.31 -0.77
CA ALA A 44 18.40 3.75 0.52
C ALA A 44 19.91 3.46 0.58
N ALA A 45 20.51 2.94 -0.49
CA ALA A 45 21.95 2.72 -0.57
C ALA A 45 22.75 4.03 -0.55
N MET A 46 22.24 5.11 -1.16
CA MET A 46 22.91 6.42 -1.18
C MET A 46 22.92 7.11 0.18
N ILE A 47 21.86 6.95 0.98
CA ILE A 47 21.79 7.51 2.34
C ILE A 47 22.38 6.57 3.40
N ALA A 48 22.71 5.33 3.04
CA ALA A 48 23.32 4.40 3.96
C ALA A 48 24.70 4.91 4.39
N GLY A 49 24.88 5.12 5.70
CA GLY A 49 26.15 5.59 6.27
C GLY A 49 26.32 7.11 6.31
N THR A 50 25.36 7.91 5.83
CA THR A 50 25.42 9.38 5.92
C THR A 50 25.03 9.93 7.29
N GLY A 51 24.58 9.06 8.21
CA GLY A 51 24.11 9.46 9.53
C GLY A 51 22.76 10.18 9.50
N TYR A 52 22.36 10.72 10.65
CA TYR A 52 21.06 11.38 10.85
C TYR A 52 20.94 12.66 10.00
N GLU A 53 21.98 13.49 9.98
CA GLU A 53 21.99 14.75 9.22
C GLU A 53 21.85 14.51 7.71
N GLY A 54 22.62 13.57 7.16
CA GLY A 54 22.50 13.24 5.73
C GLY A 54 21.14 12.65 5.34
N ALA A 55 20.46 11.97 6.26
CA ALA A 55 19.08 11.54 6.04
C ALA A 55 18.13 12.75 5.99
N LEU A 56 18.27 13.72 6.89
CA LEU A 56 17.46 14.95 6.87
C LEU A 56 17.67 15.73 5.56
N ASP A 57 18.91 15.90 5.12
CA ASP A 57 19.23 16.57 3.86
C ASP A 57 18.57 15.89 2.65
N TRP A 58 18.49 14.55 2.67
CA TRP A 58 17.80 13.78 1.63
C TRP A 58 16.29 14.00 1.65
N PHE A 59 15.66 14.06 2.83
CA PHE A 59 14.22 14.23 2.99
C PHE A 59 13.74 15.63 2.59
N VAL A 60 14.56 16.67 2.81
CA VAL A 60 14.24 18.06 2.43
C VAL A 60 14.13 18.22 0.91
N GLN A 61 14.75 17.34 0.12
CA GLN A 61 14.60 17.33 -1.34
C GLN A 61 13.17 16.95 -1.74
N PRO A 62 12.37 17.86 -2.35
CA PRO A 62 10.95 17.61 -2.56
C PRO A 62 10.68 16.38 -3.42
N LEU A 63 11.47 16.17 -4.48
CA LEU A 63 11.30 15.02 -5.37
C LEU A 63 11.46 13.68 -4.64
N ASN A 64 12.41 13.58 -3.71
CA ASN A 64 12.62 12.37 -2.92
C ASN A 64 11.43 12.09 -2.01
N ALA A 65 10.92 13.12 -1.32
CA ALA A 65 9.73 13.01 -0.49
C ALA A 65 8.50 12.57 -1.31
N TRP A 66 8.28 13.15 -2.49
CA TRP A 66 7.18 12.79 -3.39
C TRP A 66 7.29 11.34 -3.88
N LEU A 67 8.47 10.92 -4.35
CA LEU A 67 8.70 9.56 -4.83
C LEU A 67 8.59 8.53 -3.70
N LEU A 68 9.03 8.87 -2.49
CA LEU A 68 8.87 8.02 -1.32
C LEU A 68 7.39 7.89 -0.92
N ALA A 69 6.64 9.00 -0.90
CA ALA A 69 5.20 8.99 -0.63
C ALA A 69 4.45 8.16 -1.67
N ALA A 70 4.79 8.30 -2.96
CA ALA A 70 4.21 7.49 -4.03
C ALA A 70 4.55 6.00 -3.83
N THR A 71 5.81 5.66 -3.58
CA THR A 71 6.24 4.28 -3.29
C THR A 71 5.45 3.69 -2.12
N TRP A 72 5.33 4.44 -1.02
CA TRP A 72 4.62 4.03 0.18
C TRP A 72 3.14 3.75 -0.07
N LEU A 73 2.43 4.70 -0.69
CA LEU A 73 1.00 4.56 -0.95
C LEU A 73 0.68 3.45 -1.94
N VAL A 74 1.45 3.32 -3.03
CA VAL A 74 1.23 2.26 -4.01
C VAL A 74 1.56 0.89 -3.41
N THR A 75 2.57 0.79 -2.53
CA THR A 75 2.90 -0.45 -1.82
C THR A 75 1.75 -0.89 -0.93
N LEU A 76 1.20 0.01 -0.12
CA LEU A 76 0.07 -0.30 0.76
C LEU A 76 -1.19 -0.67 -0.04
N TRP A 77 -1.43 0.01 -1.17
CA TRP A 77 -2.51 -0.33 -2.08
C TRP A 77 -2.33 -1.74 -2.65
N HIS A 78 -1.13 -2.06 -3.14
CA HIS A 78 -0.78 -3.38 -3.69
C HIS A 78 -0.91 -4.48 -2.64
N MET A 79 -0.37 -4.25 -1.44
CA MET A 79 -0.46 -5.17 -0.31
C MET A 79 -1.91 -5.43 0.10
N ASN A 80 -2.74 -4.38 0.19
CA ASN A 80 -4.15 -4.55 0.56
C ASN A 80 -4.87 -5.49 -0.41
N MET A 81 -4.69 -5.32 -1.73
CA MET A 81 -5.30 -6.20 -2.74
C MET A 81 -4.79 -7.64 -2.63
N GLY A 82 -3.47 -7.83 -2.52
CA GLY A 82 -2.88 -9.17 -2.43
C GLY A 82 -3.32 -9.94 -1.18
N ILE A 83 -3.39 -9.27 -0.03
CA ILE A 83 -3.90 -9.87 1.21
C ILE A 83 -5.40 -10.18 1.09
N THR A 84 -6.19 -9.31 0.46
CA THR A 84 -7.61 -9.59 0.21
C THR A 84 -7.79 -10.89 -0.57
N VAL A 85 -7.04 -11.11 -1.65
CA VAL A 85 -7.11 -12.35 -2.44
C VAL A 85 -6.75 -13.57 -1.59
N ILE A 86 -5.66 -13.49 -0.81
CA ILE A 86 -5.25 -14.59 0.09
C ILE A 86 -6.35 -14.89 1.12
N VAL A 87 -6.90 -13.87 1.77
CA VAL A 87 -7.95 -14.08 2.78
C VAL A 87 -9.20 -14.69 2.17
N GLU A 88 -9.61 -14.24 0.99
CA GLU A 88 -10.78 -14.77 0.27
C GLU A 88 -10.59 -16.23 -0.16
N ASP A 89 -9.37 -16.65 -0.52
CA ASP A 89 -9.06 -18.02 -0.95
C ASP A 89 -8.97 -19.01 0.22
N TYR A 90 -8.50 -18.58 1.39
CA TYR A 90 -8.20 -19.50 2.51
C TYR A 90 -9.22 -19.45 3.66
N ILE A 91 -9.99 -18.37 3.83
CA ILE A 91 -10.88 -18.20 4.99
C ILE A 91 -12.35 -18.40 4.64
N HIS A 92 -12.90 -19.54 5.03
CA HIS A 92 -14.28 -19.92 4.68
C HIS A 92 -15.32 -19.45 5.71
N LYS A 93 -14.91 -19.20 6.97
CA LYS A 93 -15.81 -18.73 8.03
C LYS A 93 -16.13 -17.24 7.81
N ARG A 94 -17.39 -16.94 7.48
CA ARG A 94 -17.86 -15.58 7.11
C ARG A 94 -17.50 -14.49 8.11
N SER A 95 -17.62 -14.76 9.41
CA SER A 95 -17.27 -13.78 10.46
C SER A 95 -15.77 -13.47 10.48
N THR A 96 -14.93 -14.49 10.33
CA THR A 96 -13.47 -14.34 10.33
C THR A 96 -12.99 -13.66 9.05
N LEU A 97 -13.59 -14.00 7.90
CA LEU A 97 -13.30 -13.33 6.62
C LEU A 97 -13.56 -11.82 6.73
N GLY A 98 -14.76 -11.42 7.18
CA GLY A 98 -15.09 -10.00 7.32
C GLY A 98 -14.18 -9.25 8.29
N LEU A 99 -13.83 -9.87 9.42
CA LEU A 99 -12.91 -9.29 10.39
C LEU A 99 -11.51 -9.08 9.80
N LEU A 100 -10.95 -10.10 9.14
CA LEU A 100 -9.60 -10.04 8.57
C LEU A 100 -9.50 -9.03 7.43
N LEU A 101 -10.50 -8.97 6.55
CA LEU A 101 -10.55 -7.96 5.49
C LEU A 101 -10.64 -6.54 6.07
N GLY A 102 -11.48 -6.34 7.09
CA GLY A 102 -11.58 -5.06 7.79
C GLY A 102 -10.26 -4.64 8.45
N LEU A 103 -9.61 -5.57 9.16
CA LEU A 103 -8.30 -5.32 9.78
C LEU A 103 -7.21 -5.01 8.76
N ASN A 104 -7.18 -5.73 7.63
CA ASN A 104 -6.25 -5.46 6.53
C ASN A 104 -6.38 -4.02 6.01
N THR A 105 -7.61 -3.58 5.73
CA THR A 105 -7.87 -2.21 5.26
C THR A 105 -7.54 -1.18 6.34
N LEU A 106 -7.95 -1.40 7.59
CA LEU A 106 -7.64 -0.47 8.69
C LEU A 106 -6.13 -0.34 8.93
N LEU A 107 -5.39 -1.44 8.86
CA LEU A 107 -3.94 -1.45 8.97
C LEU A 107 -3.30 -0.64 7.85
N CYS A 108 -3.68 -0.91 6.59
CA CYS A 108 -3.16 -0.19 5.44
C CYS A 108 -3.45 1.31 5.51
N LEU A 109 -4.67 1.71 5.89
CA LEU A 109 -5.03 3.11 6.07
C LEU A 109 -4.24 3.78 7.20
N SER A 110 -4.07 3.09 8.33
CA SER A 110 -3.30 3.59 9.46
C SER A 110 -1.83 3.81 9.07
N LEU A 111 -1.23 2.84 8.38
CA LEU A 111 0.14 2.95 7.87
C LEU A 111 0.28 4.05 6.80
N ALA A 112 -0.74 4.25 5.96
CA ALA A 112 -0.74 5.33 4.97
C ALA A 112 -0.71 6.69 5.66
N VAL A 113 -1.59 6.91 6.65
CA VAL A 113 -1.64 8.15 7.41
C VAL A 113 -0.34 8.39 8.17
N ILE A 114 0.13 7.40 8.94
CA ILE A 114 1.36 7.52 9.73
C ILE A 114 2.56 7.79 8.82
N GLY A 115 2.73 7.01 7.75
CA GLY A 115 3.85 7.18 6.83
C GLY A 115 3.84 8.53 6.13
N LEU A 116 2.69 8.99 5.63
CA LEU A 116 2.57 10.33 5.03
C LEU A 116 2.89 11.43 6.03
N LEU A 117 2.39 11.33 7.28
CA LEU A 117 2.70 12.30 8.32
C LEU A 117 4.20 12.42 8.56
N PHE A 118 4.92 11.30 8.68
CA PHE A 118 6.37 11.31 8.89
C PHE A 118 7.14 11.82 7.66
N ILE A 119 6.76 11.40 6.45
CA ILE A 119 7.38 11.88 5.21
C ILE A 119 7.21 13.40 5.10
N THR A 120 6.00 13.93 5.30
CA THR A 120 5.75 15.37 5.25
C THR A 120 6.50 16.13 6.33
N ARG A 121 6.55 15.62 7.57
CA ARG A 121 7.31 16.26 8.65
C ARG A 121 8.80 16.37 8.34
N LEU A 122 9.41 15.29 7.87
CA LEU A 122 10.82 15.27 7.50
C LEU A 122 11.09 16.17 6.29
N ALA A 123 10.20 16.18 5.29
CA ALA A 123 10.30 17.05 4.12
C ALA A 123 10.19 18.54 4.47
N LEU A 124 9.45 18.88 5.52
CA LEU A 124 9.33 20.25 6.03
C LEU A 124 10.44 20.62 7.02
N GLY A 125 11.37 19.71 7.32
CA GLY A 125 12.46 19.94 8.28
C GLY A 125 11.96 20.17 9.72
N SER A 126 10.84 19.54 10.10
CA SER A 126 10.31 19.70 11.46
C SER A 126 11.29 19.14 12.51
N ASP A 127 11.38 19.80 13.66
CA ASP A 127 12.18 19.33 14.78
C ASP A 127 11.85 17.87 15.16
N PRO A 128 12.84 17.12 15.70
CA PRO A 128 12.62 15.78 16.22
C PRO A 128 11.45 15.78 17.20
N LEU A 129 10.57 14.79 17.08
CA LEU A 129 9.55 14.60 18.10
C LEU A 129 10.25 14.41 19.46
N PRO A 130 9.65 14.92 20.56
CA PRO A 130 10.21 14.74 21.88
C PRO A 130 10.52 13.25 22.10
N ALA A 131 11.77 12.93 22.43
CA ALA A 131 12.18 11.57 22.72
C ALA A 131 11.62 11.17 24.09
N GLY A 132 10.35 10.77 24.13
CA GLY A 132 9.68 10.26 25.33
C GLY A 132 8.38 10.98 25.68
N PHE A 133 7.67 10.45 26.69
CA PHE A 133 6.45 11.04 27.24
C PHE A 133 6.71 12.19 28.24
N GLY A 134 7.88 12.85 28.16
CA GLY A 134 8.24 13.92 29.09
C GLY A 134 8.30 13.48 30.56
N VAL A 135 8.71 12.23 30.81
CA VAL A 135 8.95 11.68 32.15
C VAL A 135 10.34 11.05 32.20
#